data_AF-A0A432RCL0-F1
#
_entry.id   AF-A0A432RCL0-F1
#
_cell.length_a   1.000
_cell.length_b   1.000
_cell.length_c   1.000
_cell.angle_alpha   90.00
_cell.angle_beta   90.00
_cell.angle_gamma   90.00
#
_symmetry.space_group_name_H-M   'P 1'
#
loop_
_entity.id
_entity.type
_entity.pdbx_description
1 polymer ?
#
loop_
_entity_poly.entity_id
_entity_poly.type
_entity_poly.pdbx_seq_one_letter_code
_entity_poly.pdbx_strand_id
1 'polypeptide(L)' 'LPFNEEAKLKKSFLWQAMPFVRAKHYNSVAPVWSFGGAMSLRYTAEAYTKSLLEIAQ' A
#
# COMPACT_ATOMS: atom_id res chain seq x y z
N LEU A 1 -1.35 -4.01 12.02
CA LEU A 1 -0.98 -5.37 11.57
C LEU A 1 -0.80 -5.34 10.05
N PRO A 2 0.11 -6.12 9.48
CA PRO A 2 0.22 -6.26 8.03
C PRO A 2 -1.07 -6.88 7.44
N PHE A 3 -1.30 -6.69 6.14
CA PHE A 3 -2.47 -7.24 5.45
C PHE A 3 -2.39 -8.77 5.36
N ASN A 4 -3.21 -9.49 6.13
CA ASN A 4 -3.13 -10.95 6.28
C ASN A 4 -3.24 -11.72 4.95
N GLU A 5 -4.02 -11.22 3.99
CA GLU A 5 -4.29 -11.90 2.71
C GLU A 5 -3.29 -11.53 1.60
N GLU A 6 -2.21 -10.81 1.92
CA GLU A 6 -1.24 -10.31 0.93
C GLU A 6 -0.68 -11.45 0.06
N ALA A 7 -0.28 -12.57 0.68
CA ALA A 7 0.28 -13.71 -0.03
C ALA A 7 -0.74 -14.36 -0.99
N LYS A 8 -2.02 -14.39 -0.61
CA LYS A 8 -3.10 -14.92 -1.46
C LYS A 8 -3.40 -13.98 -2.61
N LEU A 9 -3.49 -12.68 -2.35
CA LEU A 9 -3.72 -11.66 -3.36
C LEU A 9 -2.62 -11.67 -4.43
N LYS A 10 -1.35 -11.69 -4.01
CA LYS A 10 -0.17 -11.71 -4.92
C LYS A 10 -0.13 -12.91 -5.86
N LYS A 11 -0.74 -14.04 -5.46
CA LYS A 11 -0.84 -15.27 -6.28
C LYS A 11 -2.05 -15.30 -7.20
N SER A 12 -3.03 -14.42 -7.00
CA SER A 12 -4.25 -14.43 -7.80
C SER A 12 -3.99 -13.95 -9.23
N PHE A 13 -4.57 -14.66 -10.20
CA PHE A 13 -4.45 -14.29 -11.62
C PHE A 13 -4.93 -12.86 -11.88
N LEU A 14 -6.05 -12.48 -11.27
CA LEU A 14 -6.63 -11.14 -11.43
C LEU A 14 -5.66 -10.05 -10.95
N TRP A 15 -5.01 -10.24 -9.79
CA TRP A 15 -4.02 -9.27 -9.29
C TRP A 15 -2.81 -9.17 -10.21
N GLN A 16 -2.26 -10.29 -10.67
CA GLN A 16 -1.12 -10.31 -11.60
C GLN A 16 -1.48 -9.74 -12.99
N ALA A 17 -2.76 -9.73 -13.35
CA ALA A 17 -3.25 -9.13 -14.59
C ALA A 17 -3.37 -7.60 -14.54
N MET A 18 -3.38 -7.00 -13.34
CA MET A 18 -3.56 -5.56 -13.18
C MET A 18 -2.41 -4.76 -13.83
N PRO A 19 -2.70 -3.69 -14.61
CA PRO A 19 -1.67 -2.88 -15.26
C PRO A 19 -0.64 -2.29 -14.28
N PHE A 20 -1.09 -1.79 -13.14
CA PHE A 20 -0.22 -1.21 -12.11
C PHE A 20 0.68 -2.25 -11.42
N VAL A 21 0.22 -3.51 -11.31
CA VAL A 21 1.04 -4.60 -10.77
C VAL A 21 2.12 -4.99 -11.77
N ARG A 22 1.78 -5.10 -13.06
CA ARG A 22 2.74 -5.40 -14.14
C ARG A 22 3.77 -4.29 -14.31
N ALA A 23 3.35 -3.03 -14.18
CA ALA A 23 4.23 -1.87 -14.20
C ALA A 23 5.06 -1.70 -12.92
N LYS A 24 4.87 -2.57 -11.90
CA LYS A 24 5.45 -2.41 -10.55
C LYS A 24 5.14 -1.07 -9.88
N HIS A 25 4.07 -0.39 -10.32
CA HIS A 25 3.60 0.86 -9.74
C HIS A 25 2.61 0.57 -8.59
N TYR A 26 3.04 -0.21 -7.61
CA TYR A 26 2.26 -0.50 -6.41
C TYR A 26 3.20 -0.79 -5.24
N ASN A 27 2.74 -0.48 -4.03
CA ASN A 27 3.45 -0.82 -2.80
C ASN A 27 2.45 -0.93 -1.64
N SER A 28 2.85 -1.62 -0.58
CA SER A 28 2.08 -1.71 0.66
C SER A 28 2.37 -0.49 1.53
N VAL A 29 1.34 0.08 2.14
CA VAL A 29 1.48 1.19 3.10
C VAL A 29 1.51 0.62 4.52
N ALA A 30 2.32 1.21 5.39
CA ALA A 30 2.32 0.86 6.81
C ALA A 30 0.93 1.08 7.45
N PRO A 31 0.52 0.26 8.43
CA PRO A 31 -0.81 0.35 9.01
C PRO A 31 -0.99 1.68 9.76
N VAL A 32 -1.91 2.51 9.27
CA VAL A 32 -2.34 3.77 9.89
C VAL A 32 -3.86 3.76 10.02
N TRP A 33 -4.39 4.38 11.06
CA TRP A 33 -5.83 4.37 11.33
C TRP A 33 -6.53 5.46 10.50
N SER A 34 -7.14 5.08 9.37
CA SER A 34 -7.75 6.02 8.42
C SER A 34 -8.91 6.84 8.99
N PHE A 35 -9.60 6.34 10.02
CA PHE A 35 -10.76 6.96 10.66
C PHE A 35 -10.42 7.52 12.04
N GLY A 36 -9.25 8.15 12.17
CA GLY A 36 -8.73 8.68 13.42
C GLY A 36 -9.07 10.15 13.64
N GLY A 37 -8.48 10.73 14.69
CA GLY A 37 -8.49 12.18 14.91
C GLY A 37 -7.43 12.89 14.07
N ALA A 38 -7.24 14.20 14.26
CA ALA A 38 -6.36 15.04 13.42
C ALA A 38 -4.95 14.47 13.15
N MET A 39 -4.33 13.79 14.12
CA MET A 39 -2.99 13.19 13.94
C MET A 39 -2.96 12.02 12.95
N SER A 40 -4.09 11.34 12.71
CA SER A 40 -4.14 10.29 11.69
C SER A 40 -3.86 10.83 10.30
N LEU A 41 -4.19 12.10 10.02
CA LEU A 41 -3.87 12.75 8.75
C LEU A 41 -2.36 12.82 8.55
N ARG A 42 -1.61 13.26 9.57
CA ARG A 42 -0.14 13.33 9.53
C ARG A 42 0.46 11.94 9.35
N TYR A 43 0.02 10.95 10.14
CA TYR A 43 0.54 9.59 10.02
C TYR A 43 0.23 8.97 8.65
N THR A 44 -0.95 9.26 8.10
CA THR A 44 -1.31 8.85 6.75
C THR A 44 -0.41 9.51 5.73
N ALA A 45 -0.19 10.83 5.80
CA ALA A 45 0.71 11.52 4.89
C ALA A 45 2.13 10.92 4.93
N GLU A 46 2.69 10.72 6.12
CA GLU A 46 4.04 10.14 6.29
C GLU A 46 4.13 8.71 5.74
N ALA A 47 3.14 7.86 6.04
CA ALA A 47 3.12 6.47 5.59
C ALA A 47 2.98 6.36 4.06
N TYR A 48 2.12 7.17 3.45
CA TYR A 48 1.94 7.19 2.00
C TYR A 48 3.15 7.79 1.30
N THR A 49 3.73 8.90 1.80
CA THR A 49 4.95 9.49 1.23
C THR A 49 6.09 8.48 1.22
N LYS A 50 6.32 7.77 2.33
CA LYS A 50 7.34 6.72 2.39
C LYS A 50 7.09 5.65 1.32
N SER A 51 5.87 5.11 1.25
CA SER A 51 5.52 4.03 0.33
C SER A 51 5.63 4.45 -1.14
N LEU A 52 5.25 5.70 -1.47
CA LEU A 52 5.34 6.24 -2.83
C LEU A 52 6.79 6.55 -3.24
N LEU A 53 7.63 7.03 -2.33
CA LEU A 53 9.06 7.23 -2.61
C LEU A 53 9.77 5.91 -2.93
N GLU A 54 9.38 4.80 -2.29
CA GLU A 54 9.90 3.46 -2.60
C GLU A 54 9.51 2.95 -4.00
N ILE A 55 8.42 3.46 -4.59
CA ILE A 55 8.01 3.13 -5.98
C ILE A 55 8.75 4.00 -7.00
N ALA A 56 9.10 5.23 -6.62
CA ALA A 56 9.74 6.20 -7.51
C ALA A 56 11.26 5.98 -7.69
N GLN A 57 11.86 5.12 -6.87
CA GLN A 57 13.28 4.72 -6.93
C GLN A 57 13.48 3.54 -7.87
#